data_AF-A0A0G1B9M8-F1
#
_entry.id   AF-A0A0G1B9M8-F1
#
_cell.length_a   1.000
_cell.length_b   1.000
_cell.length_c   1.000
_cell.angle_alpha   90.00
_cell.angle_beta   90.00
_cell.angle_gamma   90.00
#
_symmetry.space_group_name_H-M   'P 1'
#
loop_
_entity.id
_entity.type
_entity.pdbx_description
1 polymer ?
#
loop_
_entity_poly.entity_id
_entity_poly.type
_entity_poly.pdbx_seq_one_letter_code
_entity_poly.pdbx_strand_id
1 'polypeptide(L)' 'MKSYRVSLAAKAPCNFEAKVSANSEEEALKKALEKHENGEFNGEDIADLLWNDAELDINQKTNINDSGNGIFIEEIKL' A
#
# COMPACT_ATOMS: atom_id res chain seq x y z
N MET A 1 -1.77 -1.24 19.22
CA MET A 1 -1.98 -1.09 17.77
C MET A 1 -1.16 0.10 17.31
N LYS A 2 -0.36 -0.07 16.26
CA LYS A 2 0.55 0.96 15.73
C LYS A 2 -0.06 1.55 14.46
N SER A 3 0.37 2.75 14.09
CA SER A 3 0.00 3.35 12.80
C SER A 3 1.09 3.06 11.78
N TYR A 4 0.69 2.69 10.58
CA TYR A 4 1.59 2.44 9.46
C TYR A 4 1.17 3.27 8.25
N ARG A 5 2.15 3.70 7.46
CA ARG A 5 1.93 4.09 6.06
C ARG A 5 2.39 2.94 5.17
N VAL A 6 1.55 2.54 4.24
CA VAL A 6 1.83 1.50 3.25
C VAL A 6 1.77 2.13 1.87
N SER A 7 2.84 2.02 1.09
CA SER A 7 2.90 2.46 -0.30
C SER A 7 3.00 1.25 -1.22
N LEU A 8 2.06 1.10 -2.16
CA LEU A 8 2.04 0.04 -3.17
C LEU A 8 2.30 0.63 -4.56
N ALA A 9 3.32 0.13 -5.24
CA ALA A 9 3.65 0.54 -6.60
C ALA A 9 2.61 0.07 -7.60
N ALA A 10 2.35 0.90 -8.62
CA ALA A 10 1.54 0.52 -9.78
C ALA A 10 2.42 0.29 -11.01
N LYS A 11 1.87 -0.37 -12.03
CA LYS A 11 2.52 -0.53 -13.35
C LYS A 11 2.56 0.78 -14.16
N ALA A 12 1.79 1.77 -13.72
CA ALA A 12 1.86 3.15 -14.15
C ALA A 12 2.80 3.93 -13.20
N PRO A 13 3.31 5.11 -13.58
CA PRO A 13 4.21 5.92 -12.74
C PRO A 13 3.45 6.59 -11.57
N CYS A 14 2.82 5.79 -10.71
CA CYS A 14 2.04 6.22 -9.55
C CYS A 14 2.06 5.15 -8.44
N ASN A 15 1.62 5.54 -7.25
CA ASN A 15 1.52 4.66 -6.08
C ASN A 15 0.16 4.80 -5.39
N PHE A 16 -0.24 3.72 -4.73
CA PHE A 16 -1.25 3.74 -3.67
C PHE A 16 -0.59 4.05 -2.35
N GLU A 17 -1.15 4.94 -1.55
CA GLU A 17 -0.69 5.15 -0.19
C GLU A 17 -1.84 4.98 0.80
N ALA A 18 -1.68 4.11 1.78
CA ALA A 18 -2.69 3.87 2.80
C ALA A 18 -2.11 4.08 4.20
N LYS A 19 -2.79 4.91 5.00
CA LYS A 19 -2.59 4.92 6.45
C LYS A 19 -3.50 3.88 7.10
N VAL A 20 -2.92 2.96 7.86
CA VAL A 20 -3.64 1.87 8.53
C VAL A 20 -3.18 1.69 9.97
N SER A 21 -4.07 1.22 10.83
CA SER A 21 -3.71 0.75 12.17
C SER A 21 -3.57 -0.78 12.15
N ALA A 22 -2.46 -1.32 12.65
CA ALA A 22 -2.14 -2.75 12.62
C ALA A 22 -1.21 -3.15 13.78
N ASN A 23 -1.01 -4.45 14.00
CA ASN A 23 -0.06 -4.98 14.98
C ASN A 23 1.27 -5.43 14.36
N SER A 24 1.31 -5.62 13.03
CA SER A 24 2.51 -5.96 12.26
C SER A 24 2.47 -5.32 10.87
N GLU A 25 3.62 -5.31 10.18
CA GLU A 25 3.73 -4.87 8.78
C GLU A 25 2.92 -5.78 7.84
N GLU A 26 2.88 -7.08 8.09
CA GLU A 26 2.06 -8.05 7.33
C GLU A 26 0.56 -7.74 7.46
N GLU A 27 0.10 -7.43 8.67
CA GLU A 27 -1.30 -7.03 8.90
C GLU A 27 -1.59 -5.66 8.25
N ALA A 28 -0.62 -4.74 8.25
CA ALA A 28 -0.74 -3.46 7.58
C ALA A 28 -0.88 -3.62 6.06
N LEU A 29 -0.07 -4.47 5.44
CA LEU A 29 -0.17 -4.81 4.01
C LEU A 29 -1.52 -5.41 3.66
N LYS A 30 -1.99 -6.40 4.44
CA LYS A 30 -3.30 -7.03 4.21
C LYS A 30 -4.43 -6.00 4.20
N LYS A 31 -4.42 -5.09 5.17
CA LYS A 31 -5.41 -4.00 5.26
C LYS A 31 -5.32 -3.00 4.11
N ALA A 32 -4.12 -2.68 3.63
CA ALA A 32 -3.94 -1.81 2.47
C ALA A 32 -4.49 -2.46 1.19
N LEU A 33 -4.24 -3.76 0.99
CA LEU A 33 -4.79 -4.51 -0.14
C LEU A 33 -6.33 -4.60 -0.08
N GLU A 34 -6.90 -4.87 1.10
CA GLU A 34 -8.36 -4.86 1.28
C GLU A 34 -8.97 -3.50 0.95
N LYS A 35 -8.35 -2.40 1.41
CA LYS A 35 -8.80 -1.04 1.05
C LYS A 35 -8.76 -0.80 -0.46
N HIS A 36 -7.69 -1.23 -1.13
CA HIS A 36 -7.58 -1.14 -2.58
C HIS A 36 -8.69 -1.93 -3.28
N GLU A 37 -8.87 -3.20 -2.94
CA GLU A 37 -9.85 -4.10 -3.57
C GLU A 37 -11.30 -3.60 -3.39
N ASN A 38 -11.58 -2.98 -2.25
CA ASN A 38 -12.90 -2.41 -1.94
C ASN A 38 -13.13 -1.00 -2.50
N GLY A 39 -12.11 -0.35 -3.08
CA GLY A 39 -12.23 1.06 -3.51
C GLY A 39 -12.27 2.06 -2.35
N GLU A 40 -11.76 1.69 -1.17
CA GLU A 40 -11.77 2.50 0.06
C GLU A 40 -10.58 3.46 0.12
N PHE A 41 -10.52 4.39 -0.83
CA PHE A 41 -9.44 5.36 -0.94
C PHE A 41 -9.95 6.72 -1.43
N ASN A 42 -9.22 7.78 -1.10
CA ASN A 42 -9.53 9.14 -1.52
C ASN A 42 -8.32 9.81 -2.19
N GLY A 43 -8.46 11.08 -2.60
CA GLY A 43 -7.40 11.81 -3.30
C GLY A 43 -6.11 12.03 -2.49
N GLU A 44 -6.13 11.84 -1.16
CA GLU A 44 -4.94 11.85 -0.31
C GLU A 44 -4.21 10.50 -0.28
N ASP A 45 -4.93 9.41 -0.56
CA ASP A 45 -4.38 8.04 -0.62
C ASP A 45 -3.78 7.73 -2.00
N ILE A 46 -3.93 8.63 -2.97
CA ILE A 46 -3.60 8.41 -4.38
C ILE A 46 -2.71 9.53 -4.89
N ALA A 47 -1.52 9.17 -5.37
CA ALA A 47 -0.60 10.15 -5.96
C ALA A 47 -1.09 10.72 -7.30
N ASP A 48 -1.92 9.98 -8.04
CA ASP A 48 -2.40 10.37 -9.39
C ASP A 48 -3.78 9.82 -9.73
N LEU A 49 -4.61 10.64 -10.41
CA LEU A 49 -5.98 10.29 -10.84
C LEU A 49 -6.09 8.99 -11.66
N LEU A 50 -5.02 8.60 -12.36
CA LEU A 50 -4.97 7.38 -13.18
C LEU A 50 -4.67 6.12 -12.38
N TRP A 51 -4.40 6.23 -11.07
CA TRP A 51 -4.07 5.09 -10.22
C TRP A 51 -5.23 4.10 -10.08
N ASN A 52 -6.49 4.56 -10.09
CA ASN A 52 -7.66 3.69 -9.99
C ASN A 52 -7.76 2.65 -11.12
N ASP A 53 -7.22 2.98 -12.29
CA ASP A 53 -7.19 2.10 -13.46
C ASP A 53 -5.86 1.36 -13.60
N ALA A 54 -4.89 1.64 -12.71
CA ALA A 54 -3.55 1.07 -12.77
C ALA A 54 -3.48 -0.24 -11.98
N GLU A 55 -3.00 -1.30 -12.63
CA GLU A 55 -2.69 -2.54 -11.92
C GLU A 55 -1.52 -2.33 -10.96
N LEU A 56 -1.58 -2.94 -9.77
CA LEU A 56 -0.45 -2.97 -8.85
C LEU A 56 0.74 -3.70 -9.49
N ASP A 57 1.93 -3.09 -9.42
CA ASP A 57 3.20 -3.71 -9.79
C ASP A 57 3.86 -4.31 -8.56
N ILE A 58 3.10 -5.17 -7.87
CA ILE A 58 3.58 -5.91 -6.72
C ILE A 58 3.60 -7.39 -7.05
N ASN A 59 4.70 -8.04 -6.71
CA ASN A 59 4.74 -9.48 -6.78
C ASN A 59 4.02 -10.00 -5.54
N GLN A 60 2.77 -10.45 -5.69
CA GLN A 60 1.91 -10.98 -4.60
C GLN A 60 2.53 -12.18 -3.83
N LYS A 61 3.79 -12.54 -4.10
CA LYS A 61 4.50 -13.68 -3.55
C LYS A 61 5.59 -13.25 -2.56
N THR A 62 5.11 -12.97 -1.34
CA THR A 62 5.63 -13.53 -0.07
C THR A 62 6.85 -12.96 0.65
N ASN A 63 7.51 -11.90 0.20
CA ASN A 63 8.48 -11.24 1.09
C ASN A 63 8.44 -9.72 0.99
N ILE A 64 7.85 -9.08 2.01
CA ILE A 64 7.84 -7.63 2.17
C ILE A 64 9.26 -7.04 2.24
N ASN A 65 10.27 -7.85 2.59
CA ASN A 65 11.65 -7.43 2.70
C ASN A 65 12.44 -7.54 1.39
N ASP A 66 11.85 -8.11 0.32
CA ASP A 66 12.55 -8.21 -0.97
C ASP A 66 12.65 -6.84 -1.63
N SER A 67 13.88 -6.43 -1.95
CA SER A 67 14.12 -5.20 -2.70
C SER A 67 13.45 -5.27 -4.07
N GLY A 68 12.67 -4.24 -4.41
CA GLY A 68 12.02 -4.12 -5.71
C GLY A 68 10.70 -4.90 -5.84
N ASN A 69 10.10 -5.33 -4.73
CA ASN A 69 8.78 -5.98 -4.72
C ASN A 69 7.59 -5.01 -4.89
N GLY A 70 7.84 -3.70 -5.00
CA GLY A 70 6.81 -2.67 -5.13
C GLY A 70 6.06 -2.34 -3.82
N ILE A 71 6.56 -2.79 -2.67
CA ILE A 71 5.92 -2.61 -1.35
C ILE A 71 6.86 -1.80 -0.46
N PHE A 72 6.35 -0.71 0.12
CA PHE A 72 7.04 0.04 1.17
C PHE A 72 6.12 0.22 2.37
N ILE A 73 6.61 -0.12 3.57
CA ILE A 73 5.84 -0.03 4.82
C ILE A 73 6.69 0.68 5.86
N GLU A 74 6.14 1.71 6.48
CA GLU A 74 6.78 2.44 7.58
C GLU A 74 5.86 2.55 8.79
N GLU A 75 6.37 2.22 9.98
CA GLU A 75 5.71 2.53 11.25
C GLU A 75 5.80 4.03 11.52
N ILE A 76 4.65 4.68 11.66
CA ILE A 76 4.57 6.11 12.00
C ILE A 76 4.76 6.22 13.51
N LYS A 77 5.95 6.67 13.91
CA LYS A 77 6.26 7.00 15.31
C LYS A 77 5.72 8.40 15.60
N LEU A 78 4.82 8.50 16.57
CA LEU A 78 4.34 9.78 17.12
C LEU A 78 5.45 10.49 17.90
#